data_AF-A0A067FL26-F1
#
_entry.id   AF-A0A067FL26-F1
#
_cell.length_a   1.000
_cell.length_b   1.000
_cell.length_c   1.000
_cell.angle_alpha   90.00
_cell.angle_beta   90.00
_cell.angle_gamma   90.00
#
_symmetry.space_group_name_H-M   'P 1'
#
loop_
_entity.id
_entity.type
_entity.pdbx_description
1 polymer ?
#
loop_
_entity_poly.entity_id
_entity_poly.type
_entity_poly.pdbx_seq_one_letter_code
_entity_poly.pdbx_strand_id
1 'polypeptide(L)'
;MEDQKVFRFYSFPIIILINYLFFTGIKSEVYTVGGDEQWNTGANFDSWSQQYNYSIGDVLVFKYTEGQHNVYEVTQATYRSCVASSGVIGKYESGNDQVTLTEAKKYWFICNVAGHCLGGMRFSIDVKENPTLIQQQLQHQPHHQKFWNHLILL
;
A
#
# COMPACT_ATOMS: atom_id res chain seq x y z
N MET A 1 16.91 53.94 10.56
CA MET A 1 17.66 52.67 10.75
C MET A 1 16.67 51.60 11.25
N GLU A 2 15.48 51.55 10.64
CA GLU A 2 14.31 50.84 11.16
C GLU A 2 13.83 49.70 10.24
N ASP A 3 14.17 49.71 8.95
CA ASP A 3 13.51 48.84 7.96
C ASP A 3 14.02 47.39 7.91
N GLN A 4 15.23 47.09 8.44
CA GLN A 4 15.78 45.72 8.45
C GLN A 4 15.20 44.82 9.55
N LYS A 5 14.64 45.40 10.62
CA LYS A 5 14.12 44.63 11.76
C LYS A 5 12.73 44.06 11.45
N VAL A 6 11.89 44.89 10.83
CA VAL A 6 10.53 44.54 10.40
C VAL A 6 10.56 43.30 9.51
N PHE A 7 11.38 43.28 8.45
CA PHE A 7 11.47 42.14 7.52
C PHE A 7 11.89 40.81 8.20
N ARG A 8 12.75 40.89 9.23
CA ARG A 8 13.18 39.72 10.03
C ARG A 8 12.11 39.20 10.99
N PHE A 9 11.23 40.05 11.52
CA PHE A 9 10.16 39.62 12.44
C PHE A 9 8.93 39.05 11.73
N TYR A 10 8.62 39.50 10.52
CA TYR A 10 7.50 38.95 9.72
C TYR A 10 7.86 37.65 9.01
N SER A 11 9.13 37.44 8.66
CA SER A 11 9.57 36.23 7.93
C SER A 11 9.55 34.96 8.78
N PHE A 12 9.85 35.01 10.08
CA PHE A 12 9.83 33.85 10.98
C PHE A 12 8.44 33.18 11.13
N PRO A 13 7.35 33.90 11.46
CA PRO A 13 6.00 33.33 11.53
C PRO A 13 5.47 32.88 10.15
N ILE A 14 5.84 33.58 9.06
CA ILE A 14 5.46 33.16 7.69
C ILE A 14 6.15 31.84 7.31
N ILE A 15 7.43 31.67 7.64
CA ILE A 15 8.16 30.41 7.39
C ILE A 15 7.59 29.26 8.22
N ILE A 16 7.19 29.49 9.48
CA ILE A 16 6.54 28.46 10.32
C ILE A 16 5.16 28.06 9.76
N LEU A 17 4.36 29.01 9.26
CA LEU A 17 3.07 28.74 8.62
C LEU A 17 3.23 27.98 7.30
N ILE A 18 4.24 28.30 6.50
CA ILE A 18 4.55 27.58 5.25
C ILE A 18 5.00 26.14 5.55
N ASN A 19 5.80 25.90 6.59
CA ASN A 19 6.22 24.54 6.99
C ASN A 19 5.06 23.67 7.50
N TYR A 20 4.01 24.27 8.08
CA TYR A 20 2.82 23.53 8.53
C TYR A 20 1.94 23.03 7.36
N LEU A 21 2.04 23.66 6.18
CA LEU A 21 1.27 23.30 4.99
C LEU A 21 1.84 22.10 4.21
N PHE A 22 3.07 21.66 4.51
CA PHE A 22 3.76 20.59 3.78
C PHE A 22 3.83 19.24 4.51
N PHE A 23 3.12 19.06 5.63
CA PHE A 23 3.02 17.76 6.29
C PHE A 23 1.86 16.94 5.69
N THR A 24 2.06 16.40 4.48
CA THR A 24 1.18 15.33 4.00
C THR A 24 1.51 14.06 4.77
N GLY A 25 0.60 13.60 5.62
CA GLY A 25 0.77 12.34 6.37
C GLY A 25 0.85 11.12 5.43
N ILE A 26 1.40 10.01 5.93
CA ILE A 26 1.29 8.71 5.26
C ILE A 26 -0.20 8.39 5.19
N LYS A 27 -0.75 8.32 3.99
CA LYS A 27 -2.13 7.90 3.77
C LYS A 27 -2.12 6.39 3.57
N SER A 28 -2.85 5.68 4.42
CA SER A 28 -3.15 4.25 4.32
C SER A 28 -4.66 4.12 4.25
N GLU A 29 -5.14 3.41 3.25
CA GLU A 29 -6.57 3.17 3.02
C GLU A 29 -6.95 1.73 3.35
N VAL A 30 -8.22 1.53 3.66
CA VAL A 30 -8.79 0.22 4.00
C VAL A 30 -9.88 -0.11 3.01
N TYR A 31 -9.72 -1.21 2.27
CA TYR A 31 -10.64 -1.66 1.23
C TYR A 31 -11.32 -2.96 1.62
N THR A 32 -12.65 -2.96 1.69
CA THR A 32 -13.40 -4.23 1.79
C THR A 32 -13.43 -4.89 0.42
N VAL A 33 -12.90 -6.12 0.34
CA VAL A 33 -12.80 -6.89 -0.89
C VAL A 33 -14.20 -7.26 -1.39
N GLY A 34 -14.50 -6.95 -2.64
CA GLY A 34 -15.83 -7.14 -3.23
C GLY A 34 -16.87 -6.08 -2.84
N GLY A 35 -16.52 -5.09 -2.00
CA GLY A 35 -17.46 -4.07 -1.54
C GLY A 35 -18.64 -4.68 -0.78
N ASP A 36 -19.86 -4.37 -1.22
CA ASP A 36 -21.09 -4.89 -0.62
C ASP A 36 -21.27 -6.41 -0.85
N GLU A 37 -20.70 -6.96 -1.92
CA GLU A 37 -20.76 -8.40 -2.24
C GLU A 37 -19.75 -9.21 -1.42
N GLN A 38 -18.77 -8.54 -0.80
CA GLN A 38 -17.74 -9.11 0.06
C GLN A 38 -16.91 -10.23 -0.62
N TRP A 39 -16.22 -11.06 0.16
CA TRP A 39 -15.47 -12.19 -0.36
C TRP A 39 -16.38 -13.41 -0.53
N ASN A 40 -17.19 -13.41 -1.59
CA ASN A 40 -18.19 -14.45 -1.85
C ASN A 40 -18.24 -14.88 -3.33
N THR A 41 -18.81 -16.04 -3.59
CA THR A 41 -19.14 -16.49 -4.94
C THR A 41 -20.13 -15.53 -5.61
N GLY A 42 -19.95 -15.28 -6.91
CA GLY A 42 -20.81 -14.40 -7.70
C GLY A 42 -20.39 -12.93 -7.70
N ALA A 43 -19.50 -12.50 -6.81
CA ALA A 43 -18.97 -11.15 -6.81
C ALA A 43 -18.04 -10.90 -8.02
N ASN A 44 -18.06 -9.69 -8.57
CA ASN A 44 -17.21 -9.33 -9.72
C ASN A 44 -15.86 -8.75 -9.25
N PHE A 45 -14.93 -9.63 -8.90
CA PHE A 45 -13.63 -9.20 -8.40
C PHE A 45 -12.74 -8.56 -9.46
N ASP A 46 -12.90 -8.88 -10.74
CA ASP A 46 -12.18 -8.21 -11.84
C ASP A 46 -12.55 -6.73 -11.90
N SER A 47 -13.84 -6.40 -11.76
CA SER A 47 -14.29 -5.00 -11.69
C SER A 47 -13.85 -4.34 -10.39
N TRP A 48 -13.99 -5.02 -9.25
CA TRP A 48 -13.64 -4.46 -7.95
C TRP A 48 -12.14 -4.13 -7.84
N SER A 49 -11.27 -5.02 -8.33
CA SER A 49 -9.81 -4.85 -8.23
C SER A 49 -9.25 -3.70 -9.06
N GLN A 50 -10.08 -3.07 -9.91
CA GLN A 50 -9.70 -1.95 -10.77
C GLN A 50 -10.25 -0.60 -10.26
N GLN A 51 -11.01 -0.59 -9.16
CA GLN A 51 -11.68 0.62 -8.67
C GLN A 51 -10.73 1.64 -8.01
N TYR A 52 -9.56 1.20 -7.54
CA TYR A 52 -8.69 2.00 -6.67
C TYR A 52 -7.23 1.97 -7.13
N ASN A 53 -6.46 2.95 -6.65
CA ASN A 53 -5.01 2.99 -6.80
C ASN A 53 -4.34 2.50 -5.51
N TYR A 54 -4.06 1.20 -5.43
CA TYR A 54 -3.46 0.59 -4.26
C TYR A 54 -2.00 1.03 -4.06
N SER A 55 -1.66 1.35 -2.81
CA SER A 55 -0.32 1.79 -2.43
C SER A 55 0.21 1.01 -1.22
N ILE A 56 1.53 1.03 -1.01
CA ILE A 56 2.12 0.46 0.21
C ILE A 56 1.48 1.09 1.44
N GLY A 57 1.10 0.23 2.39
CA GLY A 57 0.44 0.55 3.64
C GLY A 57 -1.07 0.38 3.62
N ASP A 58 -1.70 0.26 2.43
CA ASP A 58 -3.13 -0.03 2.33
C ASP A 58 -3.46 -1.42 2.88
N VAL A 59 -4.71 -1.61 3.33
CA VAL A 59 -5.20 -2.85 3.92
C VAL A 59 -6.38 -3.39 3.13
N LEU A 60 -6.32 -4.67 2.75
CA LEU A 60 -7.46 -5.41 2.21
C LEU A 60 -8.18 -6.14 3.33
N VAL A 61 -9.49 -5.95 3.43
CA VAL A 61 -10.36 -6.62 4.40
C VAL A 61 -11.23 -7.64 3.68
N PHE A 62 -11.02 -8.91 4.00
CA PHE A 62 -11.79 -10.03 3.46
C PHE A 62 -12.83 -10.46 4.50
N LYS A 63 -14.10 -10.30 4.15
CA LYS A 63 -15.24 -10.71 4.99
C LYS A 63 -15.97 -11.87 4.35
N TYR A 64 -16.16 -12.94 5.10
CA TYR A 64 -16.85 -14.14 4.66
C TYR A 64 -17.23 -15.04 5.86
N THR A 65 -18.12 -16.00 5.64
CA THR A 65 -18.44 -17.01 6.67
C THR A 65 -17.26 -17.96 6.84
N GLU A 66 -16.66 -17.99 8.03
CA GLU A 66 -15.57 -18.91 8.38
C GLU A 66 -15.92 -20.36 7.97
N GLY A 67 -14.95 -21.06 7.39
CA GLY A 67 -15.13 -22.43 6.88
C GLY A 67 -15.85 -22.55 5.53
N GLN A 68 -16.57 -21.53 5.06
CA GLN A 68 -17.14 -21.54 3.70
C GLN A 68 -16.14 -21.07 2.65
N HIS A 69 -15.29 -20.12 3.03
CA HIS A 69 -14.24 -19.57 2.18
C HIS A 69 -12.92 -19.49 2.95
N ASN A 70 -11.86 -19.20 2.21
CA ASN A 70 -10.56 -18.81 2.72
C ASN A 70 -9.90 -17.85 1.73
N VAL A 71 -8.80 -17.23 2.16
CA VAL A 71 -8.03 -16.29 1.35
C VAL A 71 -6.59 -16.75 1.36
N TYR A 72 -6.07 -17.14 0.19
CA TYR A 72 -4.66 -17.43 0.02
C TYR A 72 -4.02 -16.36 -0.85
N GLU A 73 -2.94 -15.75 -0.36
CA GLU A 73 -2.00 -15.01 -1.20
C GLU A 73 -1.10 -16.02 -1.88
N VAL A 74 -0.95 -15.92 -3.20
CA VAL A 74 -0.27 -16.92 -4.01
C VAL A 74 0.65 -16.32 -5.07
N THR A 75 1.51 -17.14 -5.65
CA THR A 75 2.25 -16.77 -6.86
C THR A 75 1.32 -16.66 -8.07
N GLN A 76 1.76 -15.94 -9.11
CA GLN A 76 1.01 -15.84 -10.37
C GLN A 76 0.72 -17.21 -11.00
N ALA A 77 1.66 -18.17 -10.91
CA ALA A 77 1.47 -19.51 -11.46
C ALA A 77 0.33 -20.25 -10.75
N THR A 78 0.33 -20.22 -9.41
CA THR A 78 -0.72 -20.79 -8.57
C THR A 78 -2.08 -20.11 -8.77
N TYR A 79 -2.10 -18.78 -8.94
CA TYR A 79 -3.31 -18.04 -9.27
C TYR A 79 -3.95 -18.50 -10.59
N ARG A 80 -3.13 -18.70 -11.63
CA ARG A 80 -3.59 -19.12 -12.95
C ARG A 80 -4.13 -20.55 -12.92
N SER A 81 -3.45 -21.45 -12.20
CA SER A 81 -3.85 -22.86 -12.10
C SER A 81 -5.01 -23.09 -11.13
N CYS A 82 -5.21 -22.20 -10.14
CA CYS A 82 -6.08 -22.43 -8.99
C CYS A 82 -5.73 -23.70 -8.19
N VAL A 83 -4.48 -24.14 -8.23
CA VAL A 83 -3.99 -25.33 -7.51
C VAL A 83 -2.98 -24.90 -6.46
N ALA A 84 -3.42 -24.72 -5.21
CA ALA A 84 -2.60 -24.25 -4.10
C ALA A 84 -1.75 -25.36 -3.44
N SER A 85 -1.29 -26.36 -4.20
CA SER A 85 -0.34 -27.37 -3.70
C SER A 85 1.08 -26.82 -3.56
N SER A 86 1.40 -25.73 -4.25
CA SER A 86 2.65 -24.99 -4.15
C SER A 86 2.42 -23.49 -4.40
N GLY A 87 3.42 -22.67 -4.09
CA GLY A 87 3.38 -21.22 -4.36
C GLY A 87 2.34 -20.46 -3.53
N VAL A 88 2.00 -20.96 -2.34
CA VAL A 88 1.22 -20.22 -1.33
C VAL A 88 2.19 -19.37 -0.51
N ILE A 89 1.89 -18.07 -0.43
CA ILE A 89 2.69 -17.06 0.26
C ILE A 89 2.09 -16.76 1.63
N GLY A 90 0.75 -16.67 1.70
CA GLY A 90 0.01 -16.41 2.93
C GLY A 90 -1.33 -17.14 2.94
N LYS A 91 -1.81 -17.47 4.14
CA LYS A 91 -3.11 -18.13 4.37
C LYS A 91 -3.87 -17.37 5.43
N TYR A 92 -5.12 -17.07 5.14
CA TYR A 92 -6.02 -16.36 6.04
C TYR A 92 -7.38 -17.06 6.00
N GLU A 93 -7.87 -17.44 7.18
CA GLU A 93 -8.96 -18.41 7.33
C GLU A 93 -9.96 -18.01 8.43
N SER A 94 -9.91 -16.77 8.95
CA SER A 94 -10.74 -16.36 10.09
C SER A 94 -12.15 -15.88 9.70
N GLY A 95 -12.40 -15.54 8.43
CA GLY A 95 -13.67 -14.95 8.00
C GLY A 95 -13.76 -13.43 8.13
N ASN A 96 -12.77 -12.80 8.77
CA ASN A 96 -12.60 -11.35 8.79
C ASN A 96 -11.10 -11.01 8.75
N ASP A 97 -10.45 -11.42 7.67
CA ASP A 97 -9.01 -11.35 7.51
C ASP A 97 -8.57 -9.99 6.98
N GLN A 98 -7.46 -9.50 7.49
CA GLN A 98 -6.86 -8.23 7.08
C GLN A 98 -5.47 -8.48 6.53
N VAL A 99 -5.22 -8.01 5.30
CA VAL A 99 -3.93 -8.14 4.62
C VAL A 99 -3.38 -6.76 4.31
N THR A 100 -2.30 -6.37 4.99
CA THR A 100 -1.57 -5.13 4.72
C THR A 100 -0.68 -5.31 3.49
N LEU A 101 -0.76 -4.37 2.54
CA LEU A 101 0.06 -4.35 1.33
C LEU A 101 1.40 -3.68 1.66
N THR A 102 2.43 -4.49 1.91
CA THR A 102 3.72 -4.03 2.43
C THR A 102 4.77 -3.76 1.35
N GLU A 103 4.54 -4.19 0.11
CA GLU A 103 5.51 -4.09 -0.98
C GLU A 103 4.85 -3.53 -2.26
N ALA A 104 5.61 -2.74 -3.02
CA ALA A 104 5.19 -2.33 -4.36
C ALA A 104 5.37 -3.50 -5.34
N LYS A 105 4.34 -4.32 -5.47
CA LYS A 105 4.31 -5.49 -6.35
C LYS A 105 2.89 -5.83 -6.79
N LYS A 106 2.78 -6.80 -7.68
CA LYS A 106 1.49 -7.41 -8.02
C LYS A 106 1.16 -8.52 -7.02
N TYR A 107 0.04 -8.38 -6.33
CA TYR A 107 -0.49 -9.39 -5.42
C TYR A 107 -1.54 -10.25 -6.13
N TRP A 108 -1.64 -11.52 -5.74
CA TRP A 108 -2.61 -12.47 -6.28
C TRP A 108 -3.31 -13.18 -5.14
N PHE A 109 -4.64 -13.10 -5.12
CA PHE A 109 -5.47 -13.72 -4.08
C PHE A 109 -6.45 -14.71 -4.71
N ILE A 110 -6.66 -15.84 -4.03
CA ILE A 110 -7.61 -16.88 -4.43
C ILE A 110 -8.38 -17.41 -3.23
N CYS A 111 -9.56 -17.97 -3.48
CA CYS A 111 -10.21 -18.88 -2.55
C CYS A 111 -9.86 -20.33 -2.94
N ASN A 112 -9.25 -21.08 -2.04
CA ASN A 112 -8.79 -22.44 -2.31
C ASN A 112 -9.86 -23.52 -2.00
N VAL A 113 -11.10 -23.13 -1.68
CA VAL A 113 -12.22 -24.07 -1.60
C VAL A 113 -12.52 -24.61 -3.01
N ALA A 114 -12.79 -25.91 -3.10
CA ALA A 114 -12.94 -26.61 -4.38
C ALA A 114 -13.95 -25.92 -5.29
N GLY A 115 -13.52 -25.57 -6.51
CA GLY A 115 -14.35 -24.88 -7.51
C GLY A 115 -14.44 -23.36 -7.36
N HIS A 116 -14.12 -22.76 -6.21
CA HIS A 116 -14.34 -21.34 -5.96
C HIS A 116 -13.37 -20.45 -6.78
N CYS A 117 -12.07 -20.74 -6.77
CA CYS A 117 -11.09 -19.98 -7.56
C CYS A 117 -11.39 -19.99 -9.06
N LEU A 118 -11.67 -21.17 -9.64
CA LEU A 118 -12.03 -21.30 -11.05
C LEU A 118 -13.42 -20.71 -11.36
N GLY A 119 -14.30 -20.69 -10.36
CA GLY A 119 -15.61 -20.02 -10.41
C GLY A 119 -15.55 -18.49 -10.27
N GLY A 120 -14.34 -17.91 -10.16
CA GLY A 120 -14.14 -16.46 -10.17
C GLY A 120 -13.78 -15.85 -8.83
N MET A 121 -13.71 -16.61 -7.73
CA MET A 121 -13.22 -16.09 -6.43
C MET A 121 -11.69 -15.98 -6.42
N ARG A 122 -11.20 -15.04 -7.22
CA ARG A 122 -9.80 -14.70 -7.38
C ARG A 122 -9.67 -13.29 -7.94
N PHE A 123 -8.60 -12.60 -7.60
CA PHE A 123 -8.21 -11.35 -8.28
C PHE A 123 -6.74 -11.06 -8.10
N SER A 124 -6.30 -10.01 -8.79
CA SER A 124 -4.96 -9.45 -8.63
C SER A 124 -5.02 -7.94 -8.57
N ILE A 125 -4.11 -7.34 -7.80
CA ILE A 125 -3.95 -5.89 -7.74
C ILE A 125 -2.49 -5.52 -7.93
N ASP A 126 -2.24 -4.37 -8.57
CA ASP A 126 -0.92 -3.78 -8.72
C ASP A 126 -0.74 -2.70 -7.65
N VAL A 127 0.20 -2.93 -6.73
CA VAL A 127 0.49 -2.02 -5.61
C VAL A 127 1.68 -1.14 -5.97
N LYS A 128 1.53 0.17 -5.78
CA LYS A 128 2.57 1.15 -6.06
C LYS A 128 3.26 1.63 -4.78
N GLU A 129 4.44 2.19 -4.94
CA GLU A 129 5.11 2.92 -3.87
C GLU A 129 4.21 4.04 -3.33
N ASN A 130 4.21 4.21 -2.02
CA ASN A 130 3.51 5.34 -1.40
C ASN A 130 4.42 6.58 -1.52
N PRO A 131 4.04 7.65 -2.25
CA PRO A 131 4.90 8.81 -2.45
C PRO A 131 5.37 9.44 -1.14
N THR A 132 4.56 9.35 -0.09
CA THR A 132 4.91 9.88 1.24
C THR A 132 5.99 9.04 1.94
N LEU A 133 6.00 7.71 1.75
CA LEU A 133 7.05 6.83 2.28
C LEU A 133 8.39 7.07 1.56
N ILE A 134 8.36 7.24 0.23
CA ILE A 134 9.56 7.62 -0.53
C ILE A 134 10.14 8.93 0.01
N GLN A 135 9.30 9.95 0.22
CA GLN A 135 9.77 11.24 0.71
C GLN A 135 10.33 11.16 2.15
N GLN A 136 9.68 10.42 3.04
CA GLN A 136 10.19 10.22 4.40
C GLN A 136 11.51 9.44 4.43
N GLN A 137 11.65 8.42 3.59
CA GLN A 137 12.86 7.61 3.53
C GLN A 137 14.04 8.40 2.92
N LEU A 138 13.77 9.26 1.94
CA LEU A 138 14.76 10.23 1.42
C LEU A 138 15.14 11.28 2.46
N GLN A 139 14.20 11.75 3.29
CA GLN A 139 14.47 12.68 4.38
C GLN A 139 15.24 12.05 5.56
N HIS A 140 15.12 10.73 5.77
CA HIS A 140 15.84 9.97 6.80
C HIS A 140 17.14 9.30 6.31
N GLN A 141 17.54 9.50 5.04
CA GLN A 141 18.88 9.07 4.60
C GLN A 141 19.93 9.74 5.51
N PRO A 142 20.81 8.97 6.19
CA PRO A 142 21.87 9.57 6.97
C PRO A 142 22.72 10.38 6.01
N HIS A 143 22.82 11.66 6.30
CA HIS A 143 23.64 12.62 5.59
C HIS A 143 25.09 12.10 5.61
N HIS A 144 25.51 11.33 4.59
CA HIS A 144 26.92 11.13 4.28
C HIS A 144 27.44 12.47 3.76
N GLN A 145 27.61 13.40 4.69
CA GLN A 145 28.26 14.66 4.46
C GLN A 145 29.75 14.41 4.46
N LYS A 146 30.39 14.92 3.41
CA LYS A 146 31.82 15.25 3.27
C LYS A 146 32.72 14.18 2.64
N PHE A 147 32.60 14.01 1.33
CA PHE A 147 33.75 13.65 0.48
C PHE A 147 33.77 14.46 -0.83
N TRP A 148 33.59 15.78 -0.75
CA TRP A 148 34.08 16.70 -1.79
C TRP A 148 34.48 18.01 -1.12
N ASN A 149 35.67 18.00 -0.50
CA ASN A 149 36.48 19.20 -0.25
C ASN A 149 37.94 18.79 -0.40
N HIS A 150 38.34 18.50 -1.64
CA HIS A 150 39.75 18.49 -2.05
C HIS A 150 39.84 18.98 -3.49
N LEU A 151 39.53 20.27 -3.66
CA LEU A 151 40.09 21.11 -4.71
C LEU A 151 39.80 22.55 -4.29
N ILE A 152 40.85 23.37 -4.33
CA ILE A 152 40.93 24.79 -3.92
C ILE A 152 41.32 24.98 -2.44
N LEU A 153 42.59 24.73 -2.11
CA LEU A 153 43.58 25.78 -1.77
C LEU A 153 44.92 25.15 -1.35
N LEU A 154 45.80 24.99 -2.34
CA LEU A 154 47.27 25.20 -2.37
C LEU A 154 47.88 24.31 -3.46
#